data_AF-A0A2S9GLJ0-F1
#
_entry.id   AF-A0A2S9GLJ0-F1
#
_cell.length_a   1.000
_cell.length_b   1.000
_cell.length_c   1.000
_cell.angle_alpha   90.00
_cell.angle_beta   90.00
_cell.angle_gamma   90.00
#
_symmetry.space_group_name_H-M   'P 1'
#
loop_
_entity.id
_entity.type
_entity.pdbx_description
1 polymer ?
#
loop_
_entity_poly.entity_id
_entity_poly.type
_entity_poly.pdbx_seq_one_letter_code
_entity_poly.pdbx_strand_id
1 'polypeptide(L)'
;RDVTDRVRRPEHQLVAGAHRVSDRGGDVQPGGQRVGGQLSPHDVDVGALCRAYHVESRQIEAGDLAAALDESFDGMRVLEV
;
A
#
# COMPACT_ATOMS: atom_id res chain seq x y z
N ARG A 1 29.31 -14.85 3.48
CA ARG A 1 28.20 -15.73 3.06
C ARG A 1 27.02 -14.82 2.80
N ASP A 2 26.76 -14.54 1.52
CA ASP A 2 25.68 -13.65 1.06
C ASP A 2 24.31 -14.25 1.35
N VAL A 3 23.42 -13.44 1.92
CA VAL A 3 22.00 -13.75 2.16
C VAL A 3 21.18 -12.90 1.20
N THR A 4 21.18 -13.26 -0.08
CA THR A 4 20.23 -12.75 -1.07
C THR A 4 19.78 -13.91 -1.93
N ASP A 5 18.94 -14.79 -1.38
CA ASP A 5 18.11 -15.64 -2.22
C ASP A 5 16.86 -16.11 -1.46
N ARG A 6 15.70 -15.74 -2.02
CA ARG A 6 14.34 -16.34 -1.89
C ARG A 6 13.25 -15.29 -1.75
N VAL A 7 12.83 -14.76 -2.89
CA VAL A 7 11.43 -14.44 -3.12
C VAL A 7 10.97 -15.26 -4.32
N ARG A 8 10.64 -16.53 -4.07
CA ARG A 8 9.90 -17.35 -5.04
C ARG A 8 8.47 -16.83 -5.08
N ARG A 9 8.05 -16.28 -6.22
CA ARG A 9 6.64 -16.02 -6.52
C ARG A 9 5.98 -17.32 -7.00
N PRO A 10 4.80 -17.72 -6.50
CA PRO A 10 4.01 -18.73 -7.17
C PRO A 10 3.09 -18.03 -8.18
N GLU A 11 3.34 -18.32 -9.45
CA GLU A 11 2.50 -17.97 -10.59
C GLU A 11 1.14 -18.67 -10.52
N HIS A 12 0.09 -17.89 -10.78
CA HIS A 12 -1.30 -18.30 -10.74
C HIS A 12 -1.56 -19.43 -11.76
N GLN A 13 -1.98 -20.57 -11.23
CA GLN A 13 -2.51 -21.72 -11.97
C GLN A 13 -3.84 -21.31 -12.64
N LEU A 14 -3.80 -20.89 -13.90
CA LEU A 14 -4.99 -20.72 -14.73
C LEU A 14 -5.25 -22.00 -15.54
N VAL A 15 -6.35 -22.66 -15.22
CA VAL A 15 -6.89 -23.78 -15.99
C VAL A 15 -7.35 -23.28 -17.36
N ALA A 16 -6.80 -23.87 -18.43
CA ALA A 16 -7.17 -23.58 -19.81
C ALA A 16 -8.61 -24.07 -20.09
N GLY A 17 -9.54 -23.13 -20.22
CA GLY A 17 -10.92 -23.35 -20.68
C GLY A 17 -11.06 -22.96 -22.15
N ALA A 18 -11.61 -23.89 -22.94
CA ALA A 18 -11.63 -23.92 -24.40
C ALA A 18 -12.22 -22.67 -25.11
N HIS A 19 -11.61 -22.33 -26.24
CA HIS A 19 -12.07 -21.37 -27.23
C HIS A 19 -13.46 -21.69 -27.79
N ARG A 20 -14.34 -20.68 -27.82
CA ARG A 20 -15.33 -20.49 -28.89
C ARG A 20 -15.34 -19.01 -29.30
N VAL A 21 -14.90 -18.74 -30.52
CA VAL A 21 -15.00 -17.43 -31.16
C VAL A 21 -16.45 -17.24 -31.61
N SER A 22 -17.09 -16.19 -31.11
CA SER A 22 -18.40 -15.76 -31.60
C SER A 22 -18.24 -14.35 -32.16
N ASP A 23 -18.30 -14.26 -33.48
CA ASP A 23 -18.36 -13.02 -34.25
C ASP A 23 -19.67 -12.29 -33.90
N ARG A 24 -19.57 -11.13 -33.23
CA ARG A 24 -20.47 -9.98 -33.38
C ARG A 24 -20.19 -8.89 -32.35
N GLY A 25 -20.13 -7.66 -32.85
CA GLY A 25 -20.47 -6.45 -32.08
C GLY A 25 -19.28 -5.81 -31.42
N GLY A 26 -18.85 -4.67 -31.98
CA GLY A 26 -17.93 -3.78 -31.30
C GLY A 26 -18.61 -3.15 -30.09
N ASP A 27 -18.21 -3.57 -28.91
CA ASP A 27 -18.45 -2.81 -27.69
C ASP A 27 -17.20 -1.97 -27.42
N VAL A 28 -17.31 -0.67 -27.69
CA VAL A 28 -16.38 0.31 -27.12
C VAL A 28 -16.57 0.23 -25.61
N GLN A 29 -15.65 -0.44 -24.91
CA GLN A 29 -15.60 -0.43 -23.44
C GLN A 29 -15.20 0.99 -23.00
N PRO A 30 -16.10 1.81 -22.43
CA PRO A 30 -15.71 3.08 -21.86
C PRO A 30 -15.28 2.80 -20.43
N GLY A 31 -13.98 2.62 -20.22
CA GLY A 31 -13.51 2.32 -18.87
C GLY A 31 -12.06 1.90 -18.77
N GLY A 32 -11.17 2.58 -19.48
CA GLY A 32 -9.79 2.63 -19.00
C GLY A 32 -9.84 3.22 -17.58
N GLN A 33 -9.63 2.38 -16.57
CA GLN A 33 -9.54 2.82 -15.18
C GLN A 33 -8.30 3.72 -15.10
N ARG A 34 -8.53 5.03 -15.24
CA ARG A 34 -7.50 6.03 -14.98
C ARG A 34 -7.26 5.99 -13.49
N VAL A 35 -6.13 5.43 -13.06
CA VAL A 35 -5.58 5.64 -11.71
C VAL A 35 -5.05 7.08 -11.67
N GLY A 36 -5.99 8.03 -11.70
CA GLY A 36 -5.75 9.44 -11.52
C GLY A 36 -6.26 9.85 -10.15
N GLY A 37 -5.38 9.78 -9.16
CA GLY A 37 -5.38 10.62 -7.95
C GLY A 37 -6.72 10.97 -7.30
N GLN A 38 -7.52 9.99 -6.94
CA GLN A 38 -8.55 10.16 -5.91
C GLN A 38 -8.24 9.11 -4.85
N LEU A 39 -7.38 9.46 -3.90
CA LEU A 39 -7.20 8.66 -2.69
C LEU A 39 -8.57 8.66 -2.02
N SER A 40 -9.38 7.63 -2.28
CA SER A 40 -10.36 7.20 -1.28
C SER A 40 -9.60 7.20 0.03
N PRO A 41 -10.11 7.85 1.10
CA PRO A 41 -9.50 7.77 2.40
C PRO A 41 -9.10 6.32 2.61
N HIS A 42 -7.79 6.09 2.64
CA HIS A 42 -7.29 4.75 2.79
C HIS A 42 -7.40 4.58 4.30
N ASP A 43 -8.35 3.76 4.75
CA ASP A 43 -8.55 3.44 6.17
C ASP A 43 -7.38 2.57 6.67
N VAL A 44 -6.17 3.11 6.56
CA VAL A 44 -4.91 2.48 6.93
C VAL A 44 -4.62 2.91 8.36
N ASP A 45 -4.64 1.94 9.27
CA ASP A 45 -4.12 2.12 10.61
C ASP A 45 -2.59 2.28 10.52
N VAL A 46 -2.13 3.53 10.57
CA VAL A 46 -0.71 3.88 10.55
C VAL A 46 0.02 3.28 11.75
N GLY A 47 -0.64 3.17 12.90
CA GLY A 47 -0.09 2.51 14.09
C GLY A 47 0.13 1.02 13.88
N ALA A 48 -0.80 0.32 13.23
CA ALA A 48 -0.62 -1.10 12.87
C ALA A 48 0.53 -1.27 11.87
N LEU A 49 0.66 -0.36 10.91
CA LEU A 49 1.77 -0.35 9.97
C LEU A 49 3.10 -0.16 10.70
N CYS A 50 3.21 0.84 11.59
CA CYS A 50 4.42 1.11 12.35
C CYS A 50 4.81 -0.08 13.24
N ARG A 51 3.83 -0.73 13.91
CA ARG A 51 4.07 -1.96 14.69
C ARG A 51 4.62 -3.10 13.83
N ALA A 52 4.13 -3.28 12.61
CA ALA A 52 4.63 -4.32 11.70
C ALA A 52 6.10 -4.10 11.30
N TYR A 53 6.53 -2.84 11.23
CA TYR A 53 7.91 -2.46 10.91
C TYR A 53 8.78 -2.17 12.15
N HIS A 54 8.25 -2.38 13.36
CA HIS A 54 8.95 -2.11 14.62
C HIS A 54 9.43 -0.65 14.76
N VAL A 55 8.64 0.28 14.22
CA VAL A 55 8.87 1.73 14.32
C VAL A 55 8.01 2.28 15.45
N GLU A 56 8.59 3.12 16.31
CA GLU A 56 7.82 3.83 17.33
C GLU A 56 6.88 4.86 16.67
N SER A 57 5.61 4.87 17.10
CA SER A 57 4.59 5.77 16.55
C SER A 57 3.77 6.42 17.66
N ARG A 58 3.51 7.71 17.54
CA ARG A 58 2.65 8.50 18.46
C ARG A 58 1.66 9.33 17.66
N GLN A 59 0.38 9.27 18.03
CA GLN A 59 -0.64 10.20 17.53
C GLN A 59 -0.58 11.48 18.37
N ILE A 60 -0.63 12.65 17.73
CA ILE A 60 -0.56 13.95 18.38
C ILE A 60 -1.50 14.94 17.70
N GLU A 61 -1.86 16.01 18.39
CA GLU A 61 -2.59 17.12 17.78
C GLU A 61 -1.63 18.07 17.04
N ALA A 62 -2.12 18.75 16.00
CA ALA A 62 -1.31 19.66 15.20
C ALA A 62 -0.68 20.80 16.03
N GLY A 63 -1.35 21.23 17.11
CA GLY A 63 -0.83 22.24 18.04
C GLY A 63 0.39 21.78 18.85
N ASP A 64 0.53 20.47 19.05
CA ASP A 64 1.59 19.87 19.86
C ASP A 64 2.78 19.39 19.01
N LEU A 65 2.66 19.42 17.67
CA LEU A 65 3.69 18.94 16.75
C LEU A 65 5.05 19.63 16.95
N ALA A 66 5.07 20.94 17.19
CA ALA A 66 6.32 21.66 17.40
C ALA A 66 7.04 21.18 18.66
N ALA A 67 6.32 21.09 19.78
CA ALA A 67 6.88 20.59 21.03
C ALA A 67 7.31 19.12 20.92
N ALA A 68 6.53 18.30 20.21
CA ALA A 68 6.86 16.92 19.94
C ALA A 68 8.18 16.80 19.17
N LEU A 69 8.40 17.60 18.13
CA LEU A 69 9.63 17.61 17.34
C LEU A 69 10.86 18.07 18.13
N ASP A 70 10.69 18.93 19.13
CA ASP A 70 11.77 19.39 20.02
C ASP A 70 12.22 18.32 21.03
N GLU A 71 11.40 17.29 21.29
CA GLU A 71 11.80 16.16 22.14
C GLU A 71 12.96 15.38 21.50
N SER A 72 14.06 15.22 22.23
CA SER A 72 15.17 14.37 21.79
C SER A 72 14.70 12.94 21.61
N PHE A 73 14.98 12.36 20.45
CA PHE A 73 14.64 10.98 20.13
C PHE A 73 15.84 10.31 19.45
N ASP A 74 16.15 9.07 19.85
CA ASP A 74 17.21 8.30 19.21
C ASP A 74 16.62 7.42 18.11
N GLY A 75 17.20 7.47 16.91
CA GLY A 75 16.73 6.71 15.76
C GLY A 75 15.52 7.34 15.05
N MET A 76 14.47 6.54 14.79
CA MET A 76 13.33 6.89 13.94
C MET A 76 11.99 6.67 14.65
N ARG A 77 11.13 7.70 14.59
CA ARG A 77 9.72 7.62 15.02
C ARG A 77 8.80 8.26 14.00
N VAL A 78 7.51 7.91 14.07
CA VAL A 78 6.43 8.52 13.32
C VAL A 78 5.55 9.35 14.27
N LEU A 79 5.31 10.60 13.91
CA LEU A 79 4.32 11.47 14.55
C LEU A 79 3.14 11.61 13.60
N GLU A 80 2.01 11.00 13.93
CA GLU A 80 0.76 11.10 13.18
C GLU A 80 -0.04 12.28 13.72
N VAL A 81 -0.46 13.19 12.83
CA VAL A 81 -1.12 14.46 13.13
C VAL A 81 -2.49 14.51 12.49
#